data_AF-A0A7X9ANL0-F1
#
_entry.id   AF-A0A7X9ANL0-F1
#
_cell.length_a   1.000
_cell.length_b   1.000
_cell.length_c   1.000
_cell.angle_alpha   90.00
_cell.angle_beta   90.00
_cell.angle_gamma   90.00
#
_symmetry.space_group_name_H-M   'P 1'
#
loop_
_entity.id
_entity.type
_entity.pdbx_description
1 polymer ?
#
loop_
_entity_poly.entity_id
_entity_poly.type
_entity_poly.pdbx_seq_one_letter_code
_entity_poly.pdbx_strand_id
1 'polypeptide(L)'
;KSRYLFFPGCQLGASAPDVVEKTYDHLCRSLDGGVAFMHGCCGIMAKWAGETDLFDETKAMLKNEWETLGRPIIIVACSTCRKSLANVVDDVRDVWTVLLETGIPDTKRNLPVTIHDACGARDQEETRHAVRELLAQLGCRVQEPKFSGEKTPCCGYGGLVQFSHNDLANKMTEFCLRDVDETRLTYCMGCRDRFSKVGARAVHLLELIFGTNTGDERAPGYSLRQDNRVLLKRSMLRDLWHEELEEEDRLILIYDDDLGELLEKRLILEEDIRKVIEEAEATSRFIEEVKSGLRIAYKQIGHVTYWVYYAPEGEAWRVRRAYSHRMEIR
;
A
#
# COMPACT_ATOMS: atom_id res chain seq x y z
N LYS A 1 26.32 -13.15 -3.87
CA LYS A 1 25.32 -12.21 -4.44
C LYS A 1 24.12 -13.02 -4.88
N SER A 2 22.91 -12.55 -4.59
CA SER A 2 21.67 -13.26 -4.92
C SER A 2 21.42 -13.25 -6.43
N ARG A 3 20.85 -14.33 -6.98
CA ARG A 3 20.42 -14.41 -8.38
C ARG A 3 19.14 -13.60 -8.63
N TYR A 4 18.25 -13.56 -7.63
CA TYR A 4 16.96 -12.90 -7.70
C TYR A 4 16.85 -11.76 -6.69
N LEU A 5 15.94 -10.83 -6.95
CA LEU A 5 15.55 -9.75 -6.05
C LEU A 5 14.02 -9.67 -5.99
N PHE A 6 13.43 -9.88 -4.82
CA PHE A 6 12.00 -9.66 -4.64
C PHE A 6 11.72 -8.18 -4.33
N PHE A 7 10.90 -7.58 -5.18
CA PHE A 7 10.40 -6.21 -5.06
C PHE A 7 8.87 -6.22 -4.90
N PRO A 8 8.33 -6.29 -3.67
CA PRO A 8 6.89 -6.37 -3.43
C PRO A 8 6.16 -5.07 -3.79
N GLY A 9 6.88 -3.95 -3.87
CA GLY A 9 6.32 -2.61 -4.05
C GLY A 9 5.70 -2.04 -2.77
N CYS A 10 5.43 -0.73 -2.80
CA CYS A 10 5.05 0.03 -1.61
C CYS A 10 3.63 -0.27 -1.10
N GLN A 11 2.66 -0.55 -1.97
CA GLN A 11 1.26 -0.74 -1.56
C GLN A 11 1.00 -2.12 -0.95
N LEU A 12 1.67 -3.17 -1.44
CA LEU A 12 1.52 -4.50 -0.86
C LEU A 12 2.01 -4.51 0.60
N GLY A 13 3.20 -3.96 0.87
CA GLY A 13 3.70 -3.83 2.25
C GLY A 13 2.93 -2.84 3.12
N ALA A 14 2.15 -1.93 2.51
CA ALA A 14 1.27 -1.03 3.25
C ALA A 14 -0.04 -1.69 3.68
N SER A 15 -0.53 -2.66 2.91
CA SER A 15 -1.85 -3.25 3.11
C SER A 15 -1.81 -4.67 3.66
N ALA A 16 -0.77 -5.44 3.36
CA ALA A 16 -0.62 -6.83 3.78
C ALA A 16 0.87 -7.17 4.01
N PRO A 17 1.50 -6.61 5.06
CA PRO A 17 2.92 -6.83 5.34
C PRO A 17 3.26 -8.31 5.58
N ASP A 18 2.40 -9.06 6.28
CA ASP A 18 2.59 -10.49 6.53
C ASP A 18 2.59 -11.31 5.22
N VAL A 19 1.75 -10.91 4.25
CA VAL A 19 1.70 -11.53 2.92
C VAL A 19 3.00 -11.28 2.15
N VAL A 20 3.65 -10.12 2.34
CA VAL A 20 4.99 -9.85 1.77
C VAL A 20 6.01 -10.83 2.31
N GLU A 21 6.07 -10.98 3.64
CA GLU A 21 7.01 -11.88 4.32
C GLU A 21 6.83 -13.32 3.84
N LYS A 22 5.59 -13.83 3.85
CA LYS A 22 5.28 -15.19 3.40
C LYS A 22 5.59 -15.42 1.92
N THR A 23 5.37 -14.40 1.07
CA THR A 23 5.73 -14.47 -0.35
C THR A 23 7.25 -14.54 -0.50
N TYR A 24 7.99 -13.72 0.23
CA TYR A 24 9.45 -13.73 0.21
C TYR A 24 10.02 -15.09 0.67
N ASP A 25 9.51 -15.60 1.78
CA ASP A 25 9.85 -16.94 2.30
C ASP A 25 9.65 -18.05 1.27
N HIS A 26 8.52 -18.03 0.58
CA HIS A 26 8.22 -19.01 -0.47
C HIS A 26 9.22 -18.92 -1.62
N LEU A 27 9.54 -17.71 -2.08
CA LEU A 27 10.53 -17.49 -3.14
C LEU A 27 11.92 -17.97 -2.70
N CYS A 28 12.34 -17.69 -1.46
CA CYS A 28 13.62 -18.17 -0.91
C CYS A 28 13.72 -19.69 -0.85
N ARG A 29 12.63 -20.39 -0.50
CA ARG A 29 12.59 -21.86 -0.45
C ARG A 29 12.55 -22.51 -1.82
N SER A 30 12.00 -21.80 -2.82
CA SER A 30 11.68 -22.39 -4.12
C SER A 30 12.66 -22.01 -5.25
N LEU A 31 13.54 -21.03 -5.02
CA LEU A 31 14.47 -20.54 -6.04
C LEU A 31 15.93 -20.77 -5.64
N ASP A 32 16.68 -21.42 -6.52
CA ASP A 32 18.12 -21.61 -6.37
C ASP A 32 18.91 -20.32 -6.63
N GLY A 33 19.99 -20.12 -5.89
CA GLY A 33 20.89 -18.96 -6.06
C GLY A 33 20.51 -17.73 -5.23
N GLY A 34 19.52 -17.86 -4.34
CA GLY A 34 19.17 -16.87 -3.33
C GLY A 34 18.33 -15.70 -3.85
N VAL A 35 17.57 -15.09 -2.95
CA VAL A 35 16.63 -13.99 -3.23
C VAL A 35 16.96 -12.83 -2.31
N ALA A 36 17.43 -11.72 -2.88
CA ALA A 36 17.55 -10.45 -2.15
C ALA A 36 16.16 -9.83 -1.94
N PHE A 37 16.04 -8.90 -1.00
CA PHE A 37 14.81 -8.17 -0.72
C PHE A 37 15.02 -6.67 -0.88
N MET A 38 14.10 -5.98 -1.58
CA MET A 38 14.10 -4.53 -1.69
C MET A 38 12.66 -4.01 -1.65
N HIS A 39 12.33 -3.27 -0.59
CA HIS A 39 11.03 -2.66 -0.41
C HIS A 39 11.08 -1.15 -0.68
N GLY A 40 10.27 -0.67 -1.62
CA GLY A 40 10.23 0.75 -1.96
C GLY A 40 9.15 1.14 -2.96
N CYS A 41 9.09 2.44 -3.27
CA CYS A 41 8.26 2.96 -4.35
C CYS A 41 9.03 2.88 -5.67
N CYS A 42 8.39 2.42 -6.75
CA CYS A 42 8.98 2.40 -8.10
C CYS A 42 8.96 3.76 -8.81
N GLY A 43 8.72 4.85 -8.07
CA GLY A 43 8.64 6.22 -8.59
C GLY A 43 7.37 6.57 -9.36
N ILE A 44 6.44 5.63 -9.58
CA ILE A 44 5.25 5.88 -10.42
C ILE A 44 4.37 7.03 -9.91
N MET A 45 4.30 7.23 -8.59
CA MET A 45 3.51 8.32 -8.00
C MET A 45 4.08 9.69 -8.39
N ALA A 46 5.40 9.88 -8.33
CA ALA A 46 6.06 11.10 -8.76
C ALA A 46 5.81 11.36 -10.26
N LYS A 47 5.94 10.32 -11.09
CA LYS A 47 5.62 10.40 -12.53
C LYS A 47 4.19 10.87 -12.79
N TRP A 48 3.20 10.33 -12.07
CA TRP A 48 1.81 10.75 -12.22
C TRP A 48 1.54 12.16 -11.70
N ALA A 49 2.30 12.61 -10.70
CA ALA A 49 2.22 13.98 -10.17
C ALA A 49 2.87 15.02 -11.10
N GLY A 50 3.66 14.59 -12.09
CA GLY A 50 4.46 15.48 -12.92
C GLY A 50 5.78 15.90 -12.25
N GLU A 51 6.14 15.28 -11.13
CA GLU A 51 7.40 15.51 -10.39
C GLU A 51 8.53 14.75 -11.09
N THR A 52 9.00 15.28 -12.23
CA THR A 52 10.00 14.62 -13.07
C THR A 52 11.33 14.41 -12.36
N ASP A 53 11.78 15.41 -11.60
CA ASP A 53 13.08 15.37 -10.91
C ASP A 53 13.08 14.28 -9.85
N LEU A 54 12.04 14.24 -9.00
CA LEU A 54 11.86 13.18 -8.00
C LEU A 54 11.72 11.80 -8.66
N PHE A 55 11.05 11.71 -9.81
CA PHE A 55 10.95 10.44 -10.54
C PHE A 55 12.32 9.97 -11.06
N ASP A 56 13.13 10.87 -11.61
CA ASP A 56 14.47 10.57 -12.11
C ASP A 56 15.44 10.20 -11.00
N GLU A 57 15.42 10.94 -9.87
CA GLU A 57 16.16 10.60 -8.65
C GLU A 57 15.81 9.20 -8.14
N THR A 58 14.51 8.88 -8.08
CA THR A 58 14.03 7.56 -7.64
C THR A 58 14.53 6.45 -8.56
N LYS A 59 14.50 6.65 -9.88
CA LYS A 59 15.03 5.65 -10.83
C LYS A 59 16.54 5.47 -10.66
N ALA A 60 17.29 6.55 -10.50
CA ALA A 60 18.73 6.50 -10.32
C ALA A 60 19.11 5.73 -9.05
N MET A 61 18.43 6.01 -7.93
CA MET A 61 18.60 5.29 -6.67
C MET A 61 18.30 3.79 -6.83
N LEU A 62 17.15 3.42 -7.40
CA LEU A 62 16.79 2.01 -7.60
C LEU A 62 17.79 1.28 -8.51
N LYS A 63 18.28 1.94 -9.56
CA LYS A 63 19.30 1.38 -10.45
C LYS A 63 20.61 1.13 -9.70
N ASN A 64 21.08 2.11 -8.93
CA ASN A 64 22.32 1.99 -8.16
C ASN A 64 22.27 0.84 -7.14
N GLU A 65 21.15 0.71 -6.42
CA GLU A 65 20.95 -0.40 -5.47
C GLU A 65 20.93 -1.76 -6.18
N TRP A 66 20.23 -1.86 -7.32
CA TRP A 66 20.21 -3.06 -8.14
C TRP A 66 21.61 -3.46 -8.65
N GLU A 67 22.41 -2.49 -9.10
CA GLU A 67 23.79 -2.73 -9.54
C GLU A 67 24.70 -3.19 -8.39
N THR A 68 24.56 -2.58 -7.21
CA THR A 68 25.29 -2.96 -6.00
C THR A 68 25.02 -4.42 -5.63
N LEU A 69 23.76 -4.85 -5.71
CA LEU A 69 23.32 -6.23 -5.49
C LEU A 69 23.83 -7.21 -6.57
N GLY A 70 24.47 -6.73 -7.64
CA GLY A 70 25.03 -7.56 -8.71
C GLY A 70 24.07 -7.85 -9.84
N ARG A 71 23.11 -6.94 -10.08
CA ARG A 71 22.13 -7.03 -11.17
C ARG A 71 21.28 -8.32 -11.16
N PRO A 72 20.65 -8.67 -10.02
CA PRO A 72 19.76 -9.83 -9.94
C PRO A 72 18.51 -9.66 -10.82
N ILE A 73 17.87 -10.77 -11.18
CA ILE A 73 16.55 -10.77 -11.83
C ILE A 73 15.52 -10.24 -10.84
N ILE A 74 14.80 -9.16 -11.20
CA ILE A 74 13.79 -8.58 -10.29
C ILE A 74 12.47 -9.33 -10.44
N ILE A 75 11.92 -9.81 -9.32
CA ILE A 75 10.59 -10.41 -9.22
C ILE A 75 9.66 -9.37 -8.58
N VAL A 76 8.64 -8.92 -9.31
CA VAL A 76 7.70 -7.90 -8.83
C VAL A 76 6.30 -8.46 -8.55
N ALA A 77 5.68 -8.00 -7.46
CA ALA A 77 4.29 -8.33 -7.13
C ALA A 77 3.25 -7.36 -7.72
N CYS A 78 3.67 -6.31 -8.43
CA CYS A 78 2.79 -5.26 -8.94
C CYS A 78 3.08 -4.99 -10.43
N SER A 79 2.05 -5.10 -11.27
CA SER A 79 2.17 -4.90 -12.72
C SER A 79 2.61 -3.48 -13.10
N THR A 80 2.24 -2.47 -12.30
CA THR A 80 2.72 -1.10 -12.50
C THR A 80 4.21 -0.97 -12.14
N CYS A 81 4.67 -1.65 -11.08
CA CYS A 81 6.09 -1.73 -10.77
C CYS A 81 6.87 -2.42 -11.88
N ARG A 82 6.32 -3.49 -12.51
CA ARG A 82 6.91 -4.12 -13.70
C ARG A 82 7.19 -3.11 -14.80
N LYS A 83 6.18 -2.31 -15.18
CA LYS A 83 6.31 -1.27 -16.22
C LYS A 83 7.31 -0.18 -15.82
N SER A 84 7.29 0.29 -14.58
CA SER A 84 8.24 1.31 -14.12
C SER A 84 9.68 0.81 -14.13
N LEU A 85 9.93 -0.38 -13.57
CA LEU A 85 11.27 -0.94 -13.40
C LEU A 85 11.87 -1.47 -14.70
N ALA A 86 11.06 -1.92 -15.66
CA ALA A 86 11.55 -2.30 -16.99
C ALA A 86 12.21 -1.15 -17.76
N ASN A 87 12.01 0.10 -17.34
CA ASN A 87 12.73 1.27 -17.89
C ASN A 87 14.01 1.61 -17.11
N VAL A 88 14.34 0.83 -16.07
CA VAL A 88 15.43 1.09 -15.13
C VAL A 88 16.46 -0.04 -15.14
N VAL A 89 15.98 -1.28 -15.29
CA VAL A 89 16.80 -2.51 -15.24
C VAL A 89 16.43 -3.45 -16.39
N ASP A 90 17.31 -4.41 -16.68
CA ASP A 90 17.21 -5.26 -17.87
C ASP A 90 16.27 -6.47 -17.72
N ASP A 91 16.12 -7.02 -16.50
CA ASP A 91 15.36 -8.27 -16.28
C ASP A 91 14.34 -8.13 -15.14
N VAL A 92 13.06 -8.07 -15.51
CA VAL A 92 11.93 -7.93 -14.60
C VAL A 92 10.85 -8.95 -14.91
N ARG A 93 10.62 -9.86 -13.97
CA ARG A 93 9.59 -10.89 -14.00
C ARG A 93 8.47 -10.54 -13.02
N ASP A 94 7.24 -10.91 -13.35
CA ASP A 94 6.16 -10.85 -12.38
C ASP A 94 6.17 -12.09 -11.47
N VAL A 95 5.71 -11.93 -10.23
CA VAL A 95 5.64 -13.03 -9.26
C VAL A 95 4.70 -14.15 -9.71
N TRP A 96 3.73 -13.88 -10.58
CA TRP A 96 2.72 -14.84 -11.01
C TRP A 96 3.31 -15.92 -11.90
N THR A 97 4.13 -15.54 -12.88
CA THR A 97 4.88 -16.46 -13.74
C THR A 97 5.87 -17.28 -12.93
N VAL A 98 6.56 -16.66 -11.98
CA VAL A 98 7.48 -17.38 -11.08
C VAL A 98 6.73 -18.40 -10.22
N LEU A 99 5.57 -18.06 -9.66
CA LEU A 99 4.76 -18.98 -8.86
C LEU A 99 4.16 -20.13 -9.68
N LEU A 100 3.93 -19.94 -10.98
CA LEU A 100 3.56 -21.06 -11.86
C LEU A 100 4.72 -22.03 -12.09
N GLU A 101 5.95 -21.52 -12.19
CA GLU A 101 7.15 -22.34 -12.37
C GLU A 101 7.54 -23.09 -11.10
N THR A 102 7.46 -22.42 -9.95
CA THR A 102 7.88 -22.98 -8.65
C THR A 102 6.76 -23.70 -7.91
N GLY A 103 5.52 -23.50 -8.34
CA GLY A 103 4.33 -23.94 -7.61
C GLY A 103 3.94 -22.98 -6.49
N ILE A 104 2.73 -23.19 -5.98
CA ILE A 104 2.17 -22.49 -4.82
C ILE A 104 1.97 -23.47 -3.66
N PRO A 105 1.85 -22.98 -2.40
CA PRO A 105 1.45 -23.83 -1.27
C PRO A 105 0.14 -24.58 -1.57
N ASP A 106 -0.02 -25.78 -0.99
CA ASP A 106 -1.24 -26.57 -1.13
C ASP A 106 -2.40 -25.95 -0.31
N THR A 107 -2.94 -24.87 -0.87
CA THR A 107 -4.02 -24.08 -0.29
C THR A 107 -5.21 -24.14 -1.24
N LYS A 108 -6.35 -24.65 -0.77
CA LYS A 108 -7.62 -24.59 -1.48
C LYS A 108 -8.50 -23.48 -0.90
N ARG A 109 -8.93 -22.55 -1.74
CA ARG A 109 -9.86 -21.48 -1.36
C ARG A 109 -11.28 -21.79 -1.79
N ASN A 110 -11.46 -22.38 -2.97
CA ASN A 110 -12.77 -22.74 -3.53
C ASN A 110 -13.79 -21.59 -3.51
N LEU A 111 -13.33 -20.36 -3.80
CA LEU A 111 -14.17 -19.15 -3.76
C LEU A 111 -14.70 -18.81 -5.16
N PRO A 112 -15.97 -18.38 -5.27
CA PRO A 112 -16.43 -17.66 -6.45
C PRO A 112 -15.82 -16.26 -6.45
N VAL A 113 -15.13 -15.91 -7.55
CA VAL A 113 -14.46 -14.62 -7.70
C VAL A 113 -14.76 -14.03 -9.07
N THR A 114 -14.99 -12.72 -9.11
CA THR A 114 -14.99 -11.98 -10.37
C THR A 114 -13.65 -11.28 -10.54
N ILE A 115 -12.93 -11.60 -11.62
CA ILE A 115 -11.60 -11.03 -11.86
C ILE A 115 -11.70 -9.55 -12.26
N HIS A 116 -10.75 -8.75 -11.77
CA HIS A 116 -10.47 -7.39 -12.20
C HIS A 116 -8.99 -7.29 -12.58
N ASP A 117 -8.71 -7.40 -13.88
CA ASP A 117 -7.35 -7.29 -14.40
C ASP A 117 -6.79 -5.90 -14.14
N ALA A 118 -5.62 -5.83 -13.51
CA ALA A 118 -4.97 -4.56 -13.22
C ALA A 118 -4.63 -3.81 -14.51
N CYS A 119 -4.96 -2.52 -14.60
CA CYS A 119 -4.65 -1.70 -15.78
C CYS A 119 -3.13 -1.65 -16.09
N GLY A 120 -2.27 -1.85 -15.09
CA GLY A 120 -0.83 -2.01 -15.26
C GLY A 120 -0.43 -3.23 -16.09
N ALA A 121 -1.27 -4.27 -16.15
CA ALA A 121 -1.07 -5.48 -16.95
C ALA A 121 -1.90 -5.52 -18.25
N ARG A 122 -2.41 -4.37 -18.70
CA ARG A 122 -3.19 -4.26 -19.95
C ARG A 122 -2.49 -4.90 -21.15
N ASP A 123 -1.18 -4.77 -21.23
CA ASP A 123 -0.38 -5.26 -22.37
C ASP A 123 0.49 -6.48 -21.96
N GLN A 124 0.16 -7.12 -20.83
CA GLN A 124 0.89 -8.25 -20.26
C GLN A 124 0.02 -9.51 -20.30
N GLU A 125 -0.16 -10.09 -21.48
CA GLU A 125 -0.99 -11.28 -21.68
C GLU A 125 -0.54 -12.45 -20.81
N GLU A 126 0.78 -12.69 -20.75
CA GLU A 126 1.40 -13.71 -19.90
C GLU A 126 1.00 -13.56 -18.43
N THR A 127 1.06 -12.34 -17.87
CA THR A 127 0.63 -12.07 -16.49
C THR A 127 -0.85 -12.38 -16.30
N ARG A 128 -1.71 -11.96 -17.24
CA ARG A 128 -3.16 -12.20 -17.16
C ARG A 128 -3.50 -13.68 -17.22
N HIS A 129 -2.79 -14.43 -18.04
CA HIS A 129 -2.92 -15.88 -18.12
C HIS A 129 -2.45 -16.56 -16.83
N ALA A 130 -1.26 -16.17 -16.34
CA ALA A 130 -0.70 -16.74 -15.11
C ALA A 130 -1.62 -16.57 -13.90
N VAL A 131 -2.24 -15.40 -13.76
CA VAL A 131 -3.24 -15.14 -12.71
C VAL A 131 -4.42 -16.12 -12.77
N ARG A 132 -4.94 -16.40 -13.97
CA ARG A 132 -6.09 -17.30 -14.15
C ARG A 132 -5.73 -18.75 -13.83
N GLU A 133 -4.54 -19.19 -14.26
CA GLU A 133 -4.03 -20.53 -13.94
C GLU A 133 -3.82 -20.71 -12.43
N LEU A 134 -3.23 -19.73 -11.75
CA LEU A 134 -3.06 -19.76 -10.29
C LEU A 134 -4.41 -19.84 -9.57
N LEU A 135 -5.44 -19.11 -10.04
CA LEU A 135 -6.79 -19.21 -9.48
C LEU A 135 -7.40 -20.59 -9.66
N ALA A 136 -7.20 -21.22 -10.82
CA ALA A 136 -7.65 -22.59 -11.05
C ALA A 136 -6.96 -23.57 -10.09
N GLN A 137 -5.65 -23.41 -9.82
CA GLN A 137 -4.92 -24.21 -8.84
C GLN A 137 -5.46 -24.03 -7.40
N LEU A 138 -5.90 -22.81 -7.05
CA LEU A 138 -6.57 -22.51 -5.77
C LEU A 138 -8.02 -23.05 -5.69
N GLY A 139 -8.55 -23.62 -6.78
CA GLY A 139 -9.91 -24.15 -6.88
C GLY A 139 -10.98 -23.06 -7.03
N CYS A 140 -10.60 -21.82 -7.33
CA CYS A 140 -11.55 -20.71 -7.44
C CYS A 140 -12.40 -20.82 -8.72
N ARG A 141 -13.69 -20.52 -8.61
CA ARG A 141 -14.57 -20.36 -9.77
C ARG A 141 -14.44 -18.93 -10.27
N VAL A 142 -13.75 -18.74 -11.39
CA VAL A 142 -13.48 -17.41 -11.96
C VAL A 142 -14.62 -16.99 -12.89
N GLN A 143 -15.23 -15.85 -12.58
CA GLN A 143 -16.15 -15.14 -13.47
C GLN A 143 -15.42 -14.00 -14.19
N GLU A 144 -15.58 -13.94 -15.51
CA GLU A 144 -15.10 -12.85 -16.34
C GLU A 144 -16.17 -11.75 -16.45
N PRO A 145 -15.89 -10.50 -16.05
CA PRO A 145 -16.81 -9.39 -16.27
C PRO A 145 -16.88 -9.02 -17.77
N LYS A 146 -17.91 -8.24 -18.14
CA LYS A 146 -18.08 -7.74 -19.52
C LYS A 146 -16.84 -7.03 -20.07
N PHE A 147 -16.13 -6.32 -19.20
CA PHE A 147 -14.87 -5.64 -19.53
C PHE A 147 -13.75 -6.27 -18.72
N SER A 148 -13.00 -7.17 -19.36
CA SER A 148 -11.81 -7.82 -18.79
C SER A 148 -10.61 -7.72 -19.72
N GLY A 149 -9.46 -8.23 -19.26
CA GLY A 149 -8.20 -8.20 -19.98
C GLY A 149 -7.81 -6.79 -20.40
N GLU A 150 -7.57 -6.63 -21.70
CA GLU A 150 -7.20 -5.35 -22.31
C GLU A 150 -8.27 -4.27 -22.23
N LYS A 151 -9.52 -4.65 -21.96
CA LYS A 151 -10.66 -3.72 -21.91
C LYS A 151 -11.03 -3.32 -20.48
N THR A 152 -10.32 -3.84 -19.48
CA THR A 152 -10.65 -3.59 -18.06
C THR A 152 -10.65 -2.09 -17.75
N PRO A 153 -11.70 -1.55 -17.11
CA PRO A 153 -11.74 -0.17 -16.69
C PRO A 153 -10.74 0.11 -15.55
N CYS A 154 -10.30 1.36 -15.42
CA CYS A 154 -9.48 1.77 -14.28
C CYS A 154 -10.34 1.87 -13.01
N CYS A 155 -9.82 1.39 -11.88
CA CYS A 155 -10.47 1.47 -10.57
C CYS A 155 -10.45 2.87 -9.92
N GLY A 156 -9.77 3.85 -10.53
CA GLY A 156 -9.60 5.20 -9.98
C GLY A 156 -8.41 5.39 -9.04
N TYR A 157 -7.61 4.35 -8.79
CA TYR A 157 -6.37 4.46 -7.99
C TYR A 157 -5.23 5.14 -8.77
N GLY A 158 -5.00 4.69 -10.01
CA GLY A 158 -3.91 5.15 -10.85
C GLY A 158 -4.07 6.59 -11.32
N GLY A 159 -2.96 7.25 -11.67
CA GLY A 159 -2.99 8.64 -12.14
C GLY A 159 -3.37 9.65 -11.05
N LEU A 160 -3.31 9.25 -9.77
CA LEU A 160 -3.62 10.08 -8.60
C LEU A 160 -5.05 10.65 -8.56
N VAL A 161 -5.98 10.10 -9.35
CA VAL A 161 -7.36 10.60 -9.46
C VAL A 161 -8.06 10.62 -8.10
N GLN A 162 -7.79 9.65 -7.23
CA GLN A 162 -8.35 9.61 -5.88
C GLN A 162 -7.98 10.82 -5.00
N PHE A 163 -6.86 11.48 -5.29
CA PHE A 163 -6.38 12.66 -4.57
C PHE A 163 -6.79 13.97 -5.25
N SER A 164 -6.79 14.00 -6.58
CA SER A 164 -7.11 15.21 -7.34
C SER A 164 -8.61 15.40 -7.60
N HIS A 165 -9.36 14.30 -7.75
CA HIS A 165 -10.80 14.34 -8.08
C HIS A 165 -11.54 13.13 -7.48
N ASN A 166 -11.72 13.11 -6.16
CA ASN A 166 -12.27 11.97 -5.41
C ASN A 166 -13.61 11.44 -5.95
N ASP A 167 -14.56 12.33 -6.27
CA ASP A 167 -15.87 11.94 -6.82
C ASP A 167 -15.75 11.17 -8.15
N LEU A 168 -14.78 11.53 -8.99
CA LEU A 168 -14.54 10.81 -10.24
C LEU A 168 -13.93 9.43 -9.96
N ALA A 169 -12.98 9.34 -9.03
CA ALA A 169 -12.42 8.06 -8.61
C ALA A 169 -13.49 7.11 -8.03
N ASN A 170 -14.46 7.65 -7.30
CA ASN A 170 -15.60 6.87 -6.78
C ASN A 170 -16.49 6.37 -7.91
N LYS A 171 -16.86 7.22 -8.88
CA LYS A 171 -17.62 6.79 -10.08
C LYS A 171 -16.89 5.72 -10.89
N MET A 172 -15.56 5.82 -11.02
CA MET A 172 -14.72 4.81 -11.68
C MET A 172 -14.73 3.48 -10.91
N THR A 173 -14.66 3.56 -9.57
CA THR A 173 -14.76 2.41 -8.68
C THR A 173 -16.12 1.72 -8.83
N GLU A 174 -17.22 2.46 -8.72
CA GLU A 174 -18.60 1.97 -8.89
C GLU A 174 -18.79 1.31 -10.26
N PHE A 175 -18.26 1.94 -11.33
CA PHE A 175 -18.29 1.35 -12.66
C PHE A 175 -17.61 -0.03 -12.66
N CYS A 176 -16.45 -0.20 -12.04
CA CYS A 176 -15.77 -1.52 -11.97
C CYS A 176 -16.59 -2.57 -11.22
N LEU A 177 -17.44 -2.16 -10.27
CA LEU A 177 -18.19 -3.05 -9.37
C LEU A 177 -19.58 -3.42 -9.86
N ARG A 178 -20.16 -2.66 -10.81
CA ARG A 178 -21.57 -2.77 -11.23
C ARG A 178 -22.01 -4.13 -11.76
N ASP A 179 -21.08 -4.94 -12.27
CA ASP A 179 -21.42 -6.10 -13.11
C ASP A 179 -21.72 -7.37 -12.28
N VAL A 180 -21.25 -7.48 -11.03
CA VAL A 180 -21.35 -8.71 -10.20
C VAL A 180 -21.15 -8.39 -8.70
N ASP A 181 -21.89 -9.09 -7.84
CA ASP A 181 -21.87 -9.02 -6.36
C ASP A 181 -20.94 -10.07 -5.69
N GLU A 182 -20.07 -10.73 -6.46
CA GLU A 182 -19.09 -11.68 -5.93
C GLU A 182 -17.81 -10.97 -5.45
N THR A 183 -16.93 -11.68 -4.71
CA THR A 183 -15.62 -11.15 -4.31
C THR A 183 -14.84 -10.70 -5.56
N ARG A 184 -14.41 -9.44 -5.55
CA ARG A 184 -13.53 -8.89 -6.58
C ARG A 184 -12.11 -9.34 -6.35
N LEU A 185 -11.62 -10.17 -7.25
CA LEU A 185 -10.23 -10.58 -7.24
C LEU A 185 -9.41 -9.68 -8.16
N THR A 186 -8.30 -9.18 -7.63
CA THR A 186 -7.31 -8.46 -8.44
C THR A 186 -5.89 -8.85 -8.02
N TYR A 187 -4.92 -8.41 -8.80
CA TYR A 187 -3.49 -8.58 -8.54
C TYR A 187 -2.78 -7.20 -8.53
N CYS A 188 -3.54 -6.17 -8.15
CA CYS A 188 -3.07 -4.84 -7.84
C CYS A 188 -3.66 -4.40 -6.50
N MET A 189 -2.79 -4.21 -5.50
CA MET A 189 -3.22 -3.83 -4.16
C MET A 189 -3.99 -2.49 -4.16
N GLY A 190 -3.64 -1.56 -5.04
CA GLY A 190 -4.40 -0.31 -5.19
C GLY A 190 -5.84 -0.52 -5.67
N CYS A 191 -6.10 -1.52 -6.53
CA CYS A 191 -7.47 -1.87 -6.94
C CYS A 191 -8.24 -2.53 -5.79
N ARG A 192 -7.60 -3.50 -5.11
CA ARG A 192 -8.17 -4.20 -3.94
C ARG A 192 -8.58 -3.19 -2.86
N ASP A 193 -7.71 -2.23 -2.57
CA ASP A 193 -7.97 -1.23 -1.54
C ASP A 193 -9.06 -0.24 -1.92
N ARG A 194 -9.10 0.18 -3.19
CA ARG A 194 -10.19 1.04 -3.69
C ARG A 194 -11.55 0.39 -3.54
N PHE A 195 -11.66 -0.90 -3.90
CA PHE A 195 -12.91 -1.64 -3.83
C PHE A 195 -13.38 -1.87 -2.39
N SER A 196 -12.48 -2.32 -1.50
CA SER A 196 -12.83 -2.53 -0.10
C SER A 196 -13.17 -1.23 0.65
N LYS A 197 -12.57 -0.08 0.29
CA LYS A 197 -12.93 1.24 0.88
C LYS A 197 -14.37 1.67 0.57
N VAL A 198 -14.97 1.21 -0.52
CA VAL A 198 -16.40 1.46 -0.82
C VAL A 198 -17.32 0.34 -0.33
N GLY A 199 -16.79 -0.58 0.49
CA GLY A 199 -17.54 -1.67 1.10
C GLY A 199 -17.68 -2.93 0.26
N ALA A 200 -17.05 -3.01 -0.92
CA ALA A 200 -17.10 -4.22 -1.74
C ALA A 200 -16.15 -5.30 -1.19
N ARG A 201 -16.58 -6.56 -1.29
CA ARG A 201 -15.68 -7.70 -1.06
C ARG A 201 -14.56 -7.69 -2.08
N ALA A 202 -13.31 -7.55 -1.65
CA ALA A 202 -12.16 -7.44 -2.54
C ALA A 202 -10.91 -8.10 -1.97
N VAL A 203 -10.20 -8.85 -2.80
CA VAL A 203 -9.01 -9.60 -2.38
C VAL A 203 -7.92 -9.56 -3.44
N HIS A 204 -6.68 -9.48 -2.98
CA HIS A 204 -5.48 -9.57 -3.80
C HIS A 204 -5.07 -11.03 -3.98
N LEU A 205 -4.55 -11.41 -5.16
CA LEU A 205 -4.18 -12.81 -5.41
C LEU A 205 -3.14 -13.36 -4.41
N LEU A 206 -2.14 -12.57 -4.00
CA LEU A 206 -1.20 -13.02 -2.96
C LEU A 206 -1.87 -13.19 -1.58
N GLU A 207 -2.94 -12.44 -1.27
CA GLU A 207 -3.71 -12.67 -0.04
C GLU A 207 -4.42 -14.03 -0.09
N LEU A 208 -4.90 -14.47 -1.26
CA LEU A 208 -5.46 -15.82 -1.42
C LEU A 208 -4.38 -16.92 -1.36
N ILE A 209 -3.19 -16.67 -1.91
CA ILE A 209 -2.13 -17.69 -1.93
C ILE A 209 -1.49 -17.84 -0.53
N PHE A 210 -1.14 -16.73 0.11
CA PHE A 210 -0.31 -16.71 1.34
C PHE A 210 -0.99 -16.10 2.57
N GLY A 211 -2.09 -15.37 2.39
CA GLY A 211 -2.81 -14.70 3.50
C GLY A 211 -3.96 -15.52 4.06
N THR A 212 -4.82 -14.87 4.84
CA THR A 212 -6.10 -15.43 5.32
C THR A 212 -7.31 -14.69 4.74
N ASN A 213 -7.11 -13.48 4.22
CA ASN A 213 -8.16 -12.66 3.66
C ASN A 213 -8.81 -13.34 2.45
N THR A 214 -10.14 -13.42 2.47
CA THR A 214 -10.98 -13.95 1.37
C THR A 214 -11.90 -12.91 0.74
N GLY A 215 -11.75 -11.64 1.15
CA GLY A 215 -12.43 -10.49 0.54
C GLY A 215 -13.07 -9.51 1.51
N ASP A 216 -13.25 -9.88 2.78
CA ASP A 216 -14.03 -9.08 3.74
C ASP A 216 -13.19 -8.04 4.49
N GLU A 217 -11.86 -8.17 4.47
CA GLU A 217 -10.97 -7.25 5.20
C GLU A 217 -10.91 -5.87 4.53
N ARG A 218 -11.19 -4.81 5.30
CA ARG A 218 -11.11 -3.43 4.81
C ARG A 218 -9.66 -3.02 4.56
N ALA A 219 -9.46 -2.15 3.58
CA ALA A 219 -8.15 -1.54 3.35
C ALA A 219 -7.72 -0.70 4.57
N PRO A 220 -6.43 -0.68 4.93
CA PRO A 220 -5.95 0.22 5.96
C PRO A 220 -6.05 1.68 5.52
N GLY A 221 -6.30 2.55 6.49
CA GLY A 221 -6.18 4.01 6.35
C GLY A 221 -4.73 4.45 6.16
N TYR A 222 -4.50 5.74 5.88
CA TYR A 222 -3.17 6.24 5.53
C TYR A 222 -2.15 6.16 6.67
N SER A 223 -2.57 6.39 7.92
CA SER A 223 -1.71 6.25 9.11
C SER A 223 -1.26 4.79 9.27
N LEU A 224 -2.21 3.85 9.32
CA LEU A 224 -1.92 2.42 9.44
C LEU A 224 -1.05 1.90 8.27
N ARG A 225 -1.21 2.44 7.06
CA ARG A 225 -0.30 2.14 5.94
C ARG A 225 1.14 2.55 6.19
N GLN A 226 1.39 3.67 6.88
CA GLN A 226 2.75 4.06 7.27
C GLN A 226 3.31 3.09 8.30
N ASP A 227 2.51 2.77 9.31
CA ASP A 227 2.91 1.84 10.37
C ASP A 227 3.21 0.46 9.81
N ASN A 228 2.34 -0.08 8.94
CA ASN A 228 2.56 -1.38 8.28
C ASN A 228 3.88 -1.43 7.50
N ARG A 229 4.29 -0.34 6.84
CA ARG A 229 5.58 -0.30 6.13
C ARG A 229 6.76 -0.25 7.10
N VAL A 230 6.63 0.46 8.21
CA VAL A 230 7.66 0.50 9.28
C VAL A 230 7.78 -0.88 9.92
N LEU A 231 6.65 -1.52 10.24
CA LEU A 231 6.58 -2.88 10.78
C LEU A 231 7.24 -3.87 9.85
N LEU A 232 6.90 -3.85 8.55
CA LEU A 232 7.54 -4.71 7.55
C LEU A 232 9.06 -4.46 7.50
N LYS A 233 9.50 -3.20 7.48
CA LYS A 233 10.93 -2.87 7.47
C LYS A 233 11.64 -3.44 8.71
N ARG A 234 11.09 -3.23 9.90
CA ARG A 234 11.65 -3.74 11.16
C ARG A 234 11.72 -5.26 11.17
N SER A 235 10.63 -5.91 10.77
CA SER A 235 10.54 -7.38 10.72
C SER A 235 11.60 -7.96 9.79
N MET A 236 11.71 -7.43 8.56
CA MET A 236 12.68 -7.91 7.58
C MET A 236 14.14 -7.65 8.01
N LEU A 237 14.44 -6.51 8.64
CA LEU A 237 15.79 -6.23 9.16
C LEU A 237 16.19 -7.18 10.29
N ARG A 238 15.27 -7.42 11.23
CA ARG A 238 15.49 -8.38 12.33
C ARG A 238 15.70 -9.80 11.82
N ASP A 239 14.83 -10.24 10.90
CA ASP A 239 14.77 -11.66 10.52
C ASP A 239 15.83 -12.04 9.48
N LEU A 240 16.22 -11.11 8.59
CA LEU A 240 17.20 -11.39 7.53
C LEU A 240 18.61 -10.86 7.82
N TRP A 241 18.72 -9.74 8.52
CA TRP A 241 20.00 -9.07 8.81
C TRP A 241 20.38 -9.09 10.29
N HIS A 242 19.50 -9.57 11.18
CA HIS A 242 19.70 -9.52 12.64
C HIS A 242 19.97 -8.09 13.15
N GLU A 243 19.39 -7.11 12.46
CA GLU A 243 19.46 -5.70 12.81
C GLU A 243 18.21 -5.29 13.57
N GLU A 244 18.38 -4.77 14.78
CA GLU A 244 17.29 -4.21 15.56
C GLU A 244 17.11 -2.72 15.23
N LEU A 245 15.88 -2.35 14.85
CA LEU A 245 15.45 -0.97 14.76
C LEU A 245 14.70 -0.61 16.04
N GLU A 246 15.23 0.36 16.78
CA GLU A 246 14.59 0.88 17.99
C GLU A 246 13.11 1.24 17.72
N GLU A 247 12.27 0.88 18.69
CA GLU A 247 10.90 1.35 18.72
C GLU A 247 10.87 2.79 19.22
N GLU A 248 10.36 3.70 18.39
CA GLU A 248 10.05 5.04 18.84
C GLU A 248 8.88 4.97 19.82
N ASP A 249 9.10 5.44 21.05
CA ASP A 249 8.03 5.70 22.00
C ASP A 249 7.14 6.82 21.45
N ARG A 250 6.01 6.42 20.85
CA ARG A 250 5.07 7.34 20.22
C ARG A 250 3.96 7.70 21.19
N LEU A 251 3.52 8.96 21.10
CA LEU A 251 2.31 9.41 21.80
C LEU A 251 1.10 8.54 21.41
N ILE A 252 0.40 8.05 22.42
CA ILE A 252 -0.84 7.31 22.26
C ILE A 252 -1.96 8.31 21.99
N LEU A 253 -2.64 8.17 20.86
CA LEU A 253 -3.77 9.01 20.47
C LEU A 253 -5.08 8.27 20.73
N ILE A 254 -6.06 8.96 21.32
CA ILE A 254 -7.42 8.45 21.52
C ILE A 254 -8.38 9.38 20.80
N TYR A 255 -9.20 8.83 19.91
CA TYR A 255 -10.26 9.55 19.22
C TYR A 255 -11.39 8.59 18.83
N ASP A 256 -12.57 9.12 18.53
CA ASP A 256 -13.73 8.33 18.09
C ASP A 256 -13.67 8.00 16.59
N ASP A 257 -14.48 7.03 16.17
CA ASP A 257 -14.52 6.55 14.79
C ASP A 257 -14.89 7.67 13.80
N ASP A 258 -15.82 8.56 14.19
CA ASP A 258 -16.23 9.71 13.37
C ASP A 258 -15.06 10.66 13.07
N LEU A 259 -14.23 10.95 14.08
CA LEU A 259 -13.01 11.72 13.88
C LEU A 259 -12.00 10.93 13.03
N GLY A 260 -11.84 9.63 13.27
CA GLY A 260 -10.99 8.76 12.46
C GLY A 260 -11.32 8.81 10.97
N GLU A 261 -12.60 8.68 10.61
CA GLU A 261 -13.08 8.81 9.23
C GLU A 261 -12.82 10.21 8.64
N LEU A 262 -13.01 11.25 9.46
CA LEU A 262 -12.74 12.62 9.05
C LEU A 262 -11.24 12.87 8.77
N LEU A 263 -10.35 12.33 9.61
CA LEU A 263 -8.90 12.41 9.43
C LEU A 263 -8.47 11.73 8.12
N GLU A 264 -8.96 10.51 7.88
CA GLU A 264 -8.71 9.76 6.64
C GLU A 264 -9.20 10.55 5.41
N LYS A 265 -10.42 11.10 5.46
CA LYS A 265 -10.99 11.91 4.38
C LYS A 265 -10.18 13.18 4.10
N ARG A 266 -9.61 13.78 5.14
CA ARG A 266 -8.80 15.00 5.05
C ARG A 266 -7.31 14.74 4.83
N LEU A 267 -6.90 13.48 4.73
CA LEU A 267 -5.51 13.06 4.57
C LEU A 267 -4.62 13.58 5.72
N ILE A 268 -5.17 13.67 6.93
CA ILE A 268 -4.42 14.07 8.14
C ILE A 268 -3.91 12.79 8.80
N LEU A 269 -2.59 12.65 8.89
CA LEU A 269 -1.99 11.47 9.49
C LEU A 269 -1.96 11.60 11.00
N GLU A 270 -1.99 10.47 11.70
CA GLU A 270 -1.73 10.45 13.14
C GLU A 270 -0.35 11.03 13.48
N GLU A 271 0.63 10.79 12.62
CA GLU A 271 1.98 11.33 12.75
C GLU A 271 2.01 12.87 12.68
N ASP A 272 1.14 13.48 11.87
CA ASP A 272 1.00 14.94 11.84
C ASP A 272 0.41 15.46 13.15
N ILE A 273 -0.55 14.72 13.73
CA ILE A 273 -1.16 15.04 15.02
C ILE A 273 -0.15 14.91 16.16
N ARG A 274 0.63 13.82 16.21
CA ARG A 274 1.68 13.61 17.21
C ARG A 274 2.68 14.77 17.21
N LYS A 275 3.19 15.14 16.03
CA LYS A 275 4.12 16.26 15.87
C LYS A 275 3.58 17.60 16.38
N VAL A 276 2.28 17.84 16.22
CA VAL A 276 1.63 19.06 16.77
C VAL A 276 1.61 19.01 18.29
N ILE A 277 1.18 17.89 18.87
CA ILE A 277 1.08 17.73 20.33
C ILE A 277 2.47 17.78 20.97
N GLU A 278 3.44 17.04 20.45
CA GLU A 278 4.82 17.01 20.96
C GLU A 278 5.45 18.40 21.00
N GLU A 279 5.33 19.18 19.92
CA GLU A 279 5.84 20.56 19.87
C GLU A 279 5.14 21.45 20.89
N ALA A 280 3.81 21.35 20.95
CA ALA A 280 3.00 22.19 21.80
C ALA A 280 3.29 21.93 23.29
N GLU A 281 3.46 20.68 23.68
CA GLU A 281 3.80 20.28 25.05
C GLU A 281 5.26 20.62 25.39
N ALA A 282 6.20 20.36 24.48
CA ALA A 282 7.62 20.69 24.69
C ALA A 282 7.87 22.20 24.83
N THR A 283 7.09 23.02 24.12
CA THR A 283 7.26 24.49 24.11
C THR A 283 6.22 25.23 24.97
N SER A 284 5.24 24.53 25.51
CA SER A 284 4.05 25.11 26.16
C SER A 284 3.32 26.15 25.26
N ARG A 285 3.32 25.93 23.94
CA ARG A 285 2.67 26.81 22.94
C ARG A 285 1.32 26.23 22.52
N PHE A 286 0.30 26.46 23.33
CA PHE A 286 -1.09 26.14 23.03
C PHE A 286 -2.04 27.12 23.71
N ILE A 287 -3.28 27.18 23.23
CA ILE A 287 -4.37 27.90 23.90
C ILE A 287 -5.20 26.88 24.66
N GLU A 288 -5.44 27.09 25.94
CA GLU A 288 -6.32 26.24 26.75
C GLU A 288 -7.73 26.85 26.85
N GLU A 289 -8.73 26.12 26.37
CA GLU A 289 -10.14 26.49 26.50
C GLU A 289 -10.69 26.04 27.87
N VAL A 290 -10.83 26.99 28.79
CA VAL A 290 -11.20 26.74 30.20
C VAL A 290 -12.48 25.90 30.38
N LYS A 291 -13.49 26.08 29.50
CA LYS A 291 -14.79 25.39 29.65
C LYS A 291 -14.73 23.90 29.28
N SER A 292 -13.93 23.56 28.27
CA SER A 292 -13.85 22.21 27.72
C SER A 292 -12.62 21.45 28.24
N GLY A 293 -11.61 22.17 28.76
CA GLY A 293 -10.30 21.63 29.09
C GLY A 293 -9.45 21.28 27.87
N LEU A 294 -9.85 21.70 26.67
CA LEU A 294 -9.12 21.40 25.43
C LEU A 294 -7.98 22.38 25.22
N ARG A 295 -6.83 21.83 24.86
CA ARG A 295 -5.68 22.55 24.31
C ARG A 295 -5.82 22.62 22.80
N ILE A 296 -5.54 23.80 22.26
CA ILE A 296 -5.57 24.09 20.83
C ILE A 296 -4.15 24.48 20.43
N ALA A 297 -3.54 23.67 19.59
CA ALA A 297 -2.19 23.91 19.08
C ALA A 297 -2.13 23.77 17.57
N TYR A 298 -1.03 24.25 17.01
CA TYR A 298 -0.74 24.07 15.59
C TYR A 298 0.74 23.82 15.35
N LYS A 299 1.05 23.21 14.21
CA LYS A 299 2.41 23.09 13.68
C LYS A 299 2.38 23.10 12.16
N GLN A 300 3.32 23.83 11.57
CA GLN A 300 3.58 23.73 10.14
C GLN A 300 4.50 22.53 9.87
N ILE A 301 4.05 21.62 9.00
CA ILE A 301 4.79 20.45 8.54
C ILE A 301 4.86 20.54 7.02
N GLY A 302 6.06 20.81 6.49
CA GLY A 302 6.23 21.15 5.07
C GLY A 302 5.43 22.40 4.69
N HIS A 303 4.54 22.27 3.71
CA HIS A 303 3.70 23.36 3.19
C HIS A 303 2.28 23.40 3.80
N VAL A 304 2.03 22.62 4.85
CA VAL A 304 0.71 22.48 5.47
C VAL A 304 0.82 22.80 6.95
N THR A 305 -0.07 23.65 7.45
CA THR A 305 -0.26 23.83 8.88
C THR A 305 -1.38 22.92 9.35
N TYR A 306 -1.13 22.20 10.44
CA TYR A 306 -2.08 21.31 11.12
C TYR A 306 -2.48 21.93 12.44
N TRP A 307 -3.77 21.88 12.76
CA TRP A 307 -4.31 22.30 14.06
C TRP A 307 -4.95 21.10 14.73
N VAL A 308 -4.72 21.00 16.03
CA VAL A 308 -5.20 19.89 16.85
C VAL A 308 -5.84 20.44 18.13
N TYR A 309 -7.02 19.93 18.44
CA TYR A 309 -7.76 20.16 19.67
C TYR A 309 -7.68 18.87 20.48
N TYR A 310 -7.00 18.92 21.61
CA TYR A 310 -6.67 17.72 22.38
C TYR A 310 -6.65 17.99 23.89
N ALA A 311 -6.69 16.94 24.69
CA ALA A 311 -6.49 17.01 26.13
C ALA A 311 -5.68 15.80 26.61
N PRO A 312 -4.87 15.95 27.68
CA PRO A 312 -4.18 14.82 28.28
C PRO A 312 -5.19 13.84 28.92
N GLU A 313 -4.94 12.55 28.77
CA GLU A 313 -5.73 11.46 29.36
C GLU A 313 -4.79 10.33 29.84
N GLY A 314 -4.31 10.44 31.07
CA GLY A 314 -3.31 9.51 31.60
C GLY A 314 -2.01 9.59 30.80
N GLU A 315 -1.57 8.46 30.23
CA GLU A 315 -0.41 8.37 29.33
C GLU A 315 -0.75 8.64 27.85
N ALA A 316 -2.02 8.90 27.55
CA ALA A 316 -2.52 9.13 26.20
C ALA A 316 -3.02 10.57 26.00
N TRP A 317 -3.33 10.90 24.75
CA TRP A 317 -3.85 12.19 24.35
C TRP A 317 -5.19 12.02 23.62
N ARG A 318 -6.26 12.54 24.22
CA ARG A 318 -7.57 12.53 23.59
C ARG A 318 -7.68 13.66 22.56
N VAL A 319 -7.81 13.30 21.30
CA VAL A 319 -8.01 14.23 20.19
C VAL A 319 -9.51 14.39 19.95
N ARG A 320 -9.98 15.63 19.91
CA ARG A 320 -11.40 15.97 19.66
C ARG A 320 -11.64 16.57 18.28
N ARG A 321 -10.62 17.20 17.69
CA ARG A 321 -10.71 17.78 16.36
C ARG A 321 -9.31 17.96 15.79
N ALA A 322 -9.16 17.70 14.50
CA ALA A 322 -8.02 18.19 13.74
C ALA A 322 -8.45 18.72 12.37
N TYR A 323 -7.71 19.69 11.86
CA TYR A 323 -7.85 20.18 10.50
C TYR A 323 -6.51 20.70 10.00
N SER A 324 -6.41 20.90 8.69
CA SER A 324 -5.20 21.39 8.07
C SER A 324 -5.51 22.42 6.98
N HIS A 325 -4.53 23.26 6.68
CA HIS A 325 -4.62 24.27 5.64
C HIS A 325 -3.23 24.51 5.05
N ARG A 326 -3.18 24.77 3.74
CA ARG A 326 -1.95 25.18 3.06
C ARG A 326 -1.72 26.67 3.32
N MET A 327 -1.09 26.96 4.44
CA MET A 327 -0.67 28.31 4.81
C MET A 327 0.53 28.27 5.74
N GLU A 328 1.26 29.38 5.77
CA GLU A 328 2.31 29.66 6.74
C GLU A 328 1.75 30.63 7.79
N ILE A 329 1.99 30.34 9.06
CA ILE A 329 1.70 31.27 10.16
C ILE A 329 3.01 31.94 10.53
N ARG A 330 3.09 33.26 10.31
CA ARG A 330 4.27 34.08 10.61
C ARG A 330 4.14 34.77 11.95
#